data_AF-A0A916Y354-F1
#
_entry.id   AF-A0A916Y354-F1
#
_cell.length_a   1.000
_cell.length_b   1.000
_cell.length_c   1.000
_cell.angle_alpha   90.00
_cell.angle_beta   90.00
_cell.angle_gamma   90.00
#
_symmetry.space_group_name_H-M   'P 1'
#
loop_
_entity.id
_entity.type
_entity.pdbx_description
1 polymer ?
#
loop_
_entity_poly.entity_id
_entity_poly.type
_entity_poly.pdbx_seq_one_letter_code
_entity_poly.pdbx_strand_id
1 'polypeptide(L)'
;MIQIPNLLTGSRSMAGVCVAALIVAIATPGVARAESTAPAKAESPVPAGPPKVRVIGADGAAAGTAATAEPLSDVERYCTNISDPAKDARAALQTQRLQELEAQVTAKIDALEGKRREYQDWLKQRQDFIESTSSVMLDIYSGMKPDAAASQLAGLDRETAASLIAKMKPRTASAILSEMAAPVAAEIGSVIVQKTNKAMDEASTAAGQAATAAGQG
;
A
#
# COMPACT_ATOMS: atom_id res chain seq x y z
N MET A 1 -22.89 37.36 3.58
CA MET A 1 -21.98 37.68 4.70
C MET A 1 -21.07 36.48 4.90
N ILE A 2 -19.89 36.55 4.30
CA ILE A 2 -18.84 35.51 4.34
C ILE A 2 -17.59 36.25 4.82
N GLN A 3 -17.04 35.83 5.96
CA GLN A 3 -15.93 36.52 6.62
C GLN A 3 -14.72 35.60 6.61
N ILE A 4 -13.75 35.91 5.76
CA ILE A 4 -12.42 35.29 5.70
C ILE A 4 -11.46 36.26 6.40
N PRO A 5 -10.81 35.91 7.53
CA PRO A 5 -9.72 36.72 8.03
C PRO A 5 -8.40 36.35 7.36
N ASN A 6 -7.86 37.40 6.75
CA ASN A 6 -6.55 37.63 6.17
C ASN A 6 -5.40 37.21 7.12
N LEU A 7 -4.48 36.36 6.65
CA LEU A 7 -3.19 36.10 7.30
C LEU A 7 -2.06 36.33 6.28
N LEU A 8 -1.76 37.61 6.07
CA LEU A 8 -0.55 38.13 5.43
C LEU A 8 0.08 39.06 6.46
N THR A 9 1.17 38.64 7.10
CA THR A 9 2.28 39.48 7.63
C THR A 9 3.31 38.55 8.28
N GLY A 10 4.53 38.50 7.74
CA GLY A 10 5.60 37.74 8.36
C GLY A 10 6.89 37.59 7.55
N SER A 11 7.26 38.60 6.76
CA SER A 11 8.59 38.71 6.16
C SER A 11 9.62 39.05 7.26
N ARG A 12 10.59 38.16 7.49
CA ARG A 12 11.88 38.52 8.11
C ARG A 12 13.01 37.83 7.34
N SER A 13 13.49 38.57 6.35
CA SER A 13 14.84 38.48 5.81
C SER A 13 15.82 39.10 6.81
N MET A 14 16.88 38.38 7.22
CA MET A 14 18.23 38.94 7.38
C MET A 14 19.28 37.88 7.77
N ALA A 15 20.42 37.96 7.07
CA ALA A 15 21.77 37.45 7.40
C ALA A 15 21.93 35.91 7.52
N GLY A 16 22.71 35.22 6.69
CA GLY A 16 24.02 35.61 6.17
C GLY A 16 25.12 35.17 7.14
N VAL A 17 25.34 33.85 7.26
CA VAL A 17 26.58 33.28 7.81
C VAL A 17 26.98 32.10 6.94
N CYS A 18 28.00 32.32 6.13
CA CYS A 18 28.79 31.28 5.49
C CYS A 18 29.45 30.44 6.58
N VAL A 19 29.15 29.14 6.67
CA VAL A 19 30.02 28.19 7.35
C VAL A 19 30.49 27.17 6.33
N ALA A 20 31.81 27.09 6.28
CA ALA A 20 32.62 26.32 5.37
C ALA A 20 32.27 24.83 5.34
N ALA A 21 32.61 24.24 4.19
CA ALA A 21 32.68 22.82 3.97
C ALA A 21 33.35 22.08 5.14
N LEU A 22 32.61 21.16 5.75
CA LEU A 22 33.17 20.06 6.51
C LEU A 22 32.65 18.75 5.91
N ILE A 23 33.48 18.19 5.03
CA ILE A 23 33.35 16.82 4.52
C ILE A 23 33.62 15.91 5.73
N VAL A 24 32.55 15.36 6.33
CA VAL A 24 32.69 14.29 7.31
C VAL A 24 32.74 12.97 6.53
N ALA A 25 33.96 12.50 6.32
CA ALA A 25 34.24 11.14 5.88
C ALA A 25 33.86 10.16 6.99
N ILE A 26 32.67 9.57 6.92
CA ILE A 26 32.31 8.42 7.74
C ILE A 26 32.81 7.18 7.01
N ALA A 27 33.96 6.67 7.45
CA ALA A 27 34.45 5.36 7.11
C ALA A 27 33.44 4.30 7.60
N THR A 28 32.80 3.62 6.66
CA THR A 28 32.01 2.41 6.91
C THR A 28 32.97 1.22 7.01
N PRO A 29 33.12 0.55 8.17
CA PRO A 29 33.69 -0.80 8.17
C PRO A 29 32.67 -1.76 7.56
N GLY A 30 33.15 -2.57 6.62
CA GLY A 30 32.36 -3.55 5.89
C GLY A 30 31.64 -4.52 6.82
N VAL A 31 30.31 -4.57 6.69
CA VAL A 31 29.51 -5.69 7.18
C VAL A 31 29.55 -6.75 6.10
N ALA A 32 30.19 -7.87 6.43
CA ALA A 32 30.24 -9.06 5.63
C ALA A 32 28.82 -9.50 5.24
N ARG A 33 28.62 -9.67 3.94
CA ARG A 33 27.43 -10.25 3.32
C ARG A 33 27.41 -11.74 3.64
N ALA A 34 26.69 -12.12 4.69
CA ALA A 34 26.30 -13.51 4.89
C ALA A 34 25.27 -13.87 3.82
N GLU A 35 25.57 -14.91 3.04
CA GLU A 35 24.66 -15.55 2.10
C GLU A 35 23.34 -15.91 2.79
N SER A 36 22.25 -15.38 2.24
CA SER A 36 20.88 -15.77 2.57
C SER A 36 20.60 -17.13 1.93
N THR A 37 20.94 -18.20 2.62
CA THR A 37 20.38 -19.52 2.33
C THR A 37 18.87 -19.48 2.64
N ALA A 38 18.08 -19.95 1.69
CA ALA A 38 16.62 -19.98 1.69
C ALA A 38 16.01 -20.53 3.00
N PRO A 39 14.82 -20.07 3.42
CA PRO A 39 14.16 -20.60 4.59
C PRO A 39 13.73 -22.04 4.31
N ALA A 40 14.38 -22.98 4.99
CA ALA A 40 13.88 -24.33 5.14
C ALA A 40 12.48 -24.25 5.77
N LYS A 41 11.54 -24.91 5.09
CA LYS A 41 10.17 -25.19 5.51
C LYS A 41 10.13 -25.50 7.01
N ALA A 42 9.53 -24.59 7.78
CA ALA A 42 9.27 -24.78 9.21
C ALA A 42 8.18 -25.85 9.35
N GLU A 43 8.62 -27.10 9.51
CA GLU A 43 7.80 -28.18 10.04
C GLU A 43 7.32 -27.76 11.43
N SER A 44 6.00 -27.67 11.61
CA SER A 44 5.39 -27.33 12.90
C SER A 44 5.78 -28.40 13.94
N PRO A 45 6.28 -28.03 15.13
CA PRO A 45 6.57 -29.02 16.15
C PRO A 45 5.23 -29.56 16.65
N VAL A 46 4.95 -30.82 16.33
CA VAL A 46 3.91 -31.62 16.99
C VAL A 46 4.12 -31.46 18.50
N PRO A 47 3.10 -31.10 19.31
CA PRO A 47 3.27 -31.05 20.74
C PRO A 47 3.61 -32.46 21.21
N ALA A 48 4.89 -32.67 21.56
CA ALA A 48 5.32 -33.87 22.22
C ALA A 48 4.44 -34.01 23.47
N GLY A 49 3.61 -35.06 23.47
CA GLY A 49 2.88 -35.46 24.67
C GLY A 49 3.86 -35.55 25.85
N PRO A 50 3.38 -35.38 27.09
CA PRO A 50 4.26 -35.32 28.25
C PRO A 50 5.22 -36.52 28.23
N PRO A 51 6.52 -36.32 28.51
CA PRO A 51 7.49 -37.39 28.47
C PRO A 51 7.00 -38.52 29.36
N LYS A 52 6.78 -39.70 28.78
CA LYS A 52 6.41 -40.90 29.54
C LYS A 52 7.63 -41.31 30.37
N VAL A 53 7.69 -40.83 31.60
CA VAL A 53 8.69 -41.26 32.59
C VAL A 53 8.49 -42.75 32.84
N ARG A 54 9.45 -43.57 32.42
CA ARG A 54 9.48 -44.99 32.74
C ARG A 54 10.14 -45.14 34.11
N VAL A 55 9.38 -45.60 35.09
CA VAL A 55 9.93 -45.99 36.40
C VAL A 55 10.57 -47.37 36.24
N ILE A 56 11.89 -47.46 36.48
CA ILE A 56 12.65 -48.71 36.44
C ILE A 56 12.81 -49.19 37.90
N GLY A 57 12.42 -50.43 38.19
CA GLY A 57 12.61 -51.05 39.50
C GLY A 57 14.09 -51.33 39.81
N ALA A 58 14.42 -51.57 41.08
CA ALA A 58 15.80 -51.82 41.54
C ALA A 58 16.49 -53.05 40.89
N ASP A 59 15.71 -53.91 40.24
CA ASP A 59 16.10 -55.13 39.53
C ASP A 59 16.13 -54.96 38.00
N GLY A 60 15.91 -53.76 37.47
CA GLY A 60 16.06 -53.45 36.04
C GLY A 60 14.94 -54.01 35.14
N ALA A 61 13.91 -54.64 35.71
CA ALA A 61 12.71 -55.06 34.98
C ALA A 61 11.75 -53.87 34.80
N ALA A 62 11.06 -53.82 33.66
CA ALA A 62 9.94 -52.91 33.46
C ALA A 62 8.82 -53.28 34.43
N ALA A 63 8.68 -52.51 35.51
CA ALA A 63 7.61 -52.69 36.48
C ALA A 63 6.27 -52.36 35.82
N GLY A 64 5.70 -53.34 35.13
CA GLY A 64 4.29 -53.38 34.79
C GLY A 64 3.53 -53.74 36.05
N THR A 65 3.27 -52.76 36.91
CA THR A 65 2.31 -52.96 38.00
C THR A 65 0.92 -52.67 37.45
N ALA A 66 0.14 -53.74 37.29
CA ALA A 66 -1.30 -53.67 37.43
C ALA A 66 -1.58 -52.93 38.74
N ALA A 67 -2.16 -51.73 38.64
CA ALA A 67 -2.45 -50.90 39.79
C ALA A 67 -3.61 -51.53 40.59
N THR A 68 -3.28 -52.29 41.62
CA THR A 68 -4.09 -52.27 42.84
C THR A 68 -4.21 -50.81 43.26
N ALA A 69 -5.43 -50.31 43.36
CA ALA A 69 -5.71 -48.94 43.76
C ALA A 69 -5.30 -48.73 45.23
N GLU A 70 -4.02 -48.49 45.46
CA GLU A 70 -3.53 -47.84 46.68
C GLU A 70 -4.21 -46.47 46.78
N PRO A 71 -4.68 -46.06 47.96
CA PRO A 71 -5.33 -44.77 48.12
C PRO A 71 -4.39 -43.66 47.67
N LEU A 72 -4.85 -42.83 46.74
CA LEU A 72 -4.12 -41.64 46.26
C LEU A 72 -3.55 -40.89 47.46
N SER A 73 -2.26 -40.56 47.38
CA SER A 73 -1.64 -39.68 48.37
C SER A 73 -2.36 -38.33 48.40
N ASP A 74 -2.35 -37.66 49.55
CA ASP A 74 -3.04 -36.37 49.71
C ASP A 74 -2.58 -35.33 48.68
N VAL A 75 -1.31 -35.41 48.26
CA VAL A 75 -0.71 -34.56 47.21
C VAL A 75 -1.33 -34.84 45.84
N GLU A 76 -1.54 -36.09 45.47
CA GLU A 76 -2.15 -36.46 44.18
C GLU A 76 -3.61 -36.03 44.11
N ARG A 77 -4.36 -36.18 45.21
CA ARG A 77 -5.76 -35.74 45.30
C ARG A 77 -5.89 -34.21 45.18
N TYR A 78 -4.95 -33.47 45.77
CA TYR A 78 -4.88 -32.02 45.64
C TYR A 78 -4.57 -31.59 44.19
N CYS A 79 -3.59 -32.23 43.56
CA CYS A 79 -3.20 -31.94 42.18
C CYS A 79 -4.33 -32.22 41.18
N THR A 80 -5.05 -33.33 41.32
CA THR A 80 -6.17 -33.66 40.40
C THR A 80 -7.34 -32.69 40.56
N ASN A 81 -7.66 -32.28 41.80
CA ASN A 81 -8.76 -31.34 42.05
C ASN A 81 -8.51 -29.92 41.51
N ILE A 82 -7.25 -29.50 41.33
CA ILE A 82 -6.90 -28.13 40.90
C ILE A 82 -6.49 -28.07 39.41
N SER A 83 -5.98 -29.17 38.85
CA SER A 83 -5.43 -29.19 37.49
C SER A 83 -6.44 -28.73 36.43
N ASP A 84 -7.66 -29.27 36.44
CA ASP A 84 -8.65 -28.97 35.42
C ASP A 84 -9.26 -27.56 35.57
N PRO A 85 -9.68 -27.11 36.79
CA PRO A 85 -10.09 -25.72 36.98
C PRO A 85 -9.02 -24.70 36.60
N ALA A 86 -7.73 -25.01 36.85
CA ALA A 86 -6.63 -24.14 36.47
C ALA A 86 -6.42 -24.06 34.94
N LYS A 87 -6.64 -25.16 34.21
CA LYS A 87 -6.60 -25.17 32.74
C LYS A 87 -7.77 -24.38 32.16
N ASP A 88 -8.97 -24.59 32.67
CA ASP A 88 -10.17 -23.90 32.21
C ASP A 88 -10.08 -22.39 32.46
N ALA A 89 -9.57 -21.98 33.63
CA ALA A 89 -9.32 -20.57 33.93
C ALA A 89 -8.30 -19.94 32.95
N ARG A 90 -7.23 -20.67 32.59
CA ARG A 90 -6.26 -20.19 31.60
C ARG A 90 -6.86 -20.10 30.21
N ALA A 91 -7.63 -21.11 29.78
CA ALA A 91 -8.31 -21.11 28.50
C ALA A 91 -9.30 -19.94 28.41
N ALA A 92 -10.10 -19.72 29.45
CA ALA A 92 -11.02 -18.59 29.53
C ALA A 92 -10.30 -17.24 29.40
N LEU A 93 -9.17 -17.06 30.09
CA LEU A 93 -8.36 -15.84 29.97
C LEU A 93 -7.75 -15.66 28.58
N GLN A 94 -7.30 -16.75 27.94
CA GLN A 94 -6.75 -16.71 26.58
C GLN A 94 -7.83 -16.34 25.57
N THR A 95 -9.02 -16.94 25.66
CA THR A 95 -10.16 -16.62 24.79
C THR A 95 -10.59 -15.16 24.95
N GLN A 96 -10.68 -14.64 26.19
CA GLN A 96 -10.99 -13.23 26.41
C GLN A 96 -9.96 -12.29 25.79
N ARG A 97 -8.66 -12.61 25.92
CA ARG A 97 -7.58 -11.81 25.29
C ARG A 97 -7.65 -11.85 23.76
N LEU A 98 -7.99 -13.00 23.18
CA LEU A 98 -8.15 -13.12 21.73
C LEU A 98 -9.33 -12.31 21.23
N GLN A 99 -10.47 -12.37 21.92
CA GLN A 99 -11.65 -11.56 21.59
C GLN A 99 -11.37 -10.06 21.68
N GLU A 100 -10.64 -9.63 22.71
CA GLU A 100 -10.23 -8.24 22.87
C GLU A 100 -9.30 -7.79 21.71
N LEU A 101 -8.31 -8.62 21.34
CA LEU A 101 -7.43 -8.31 20.21
C LEU A 101 -8.18 -8.29 18.88
N GLU A 102 -9.09 -9.23 18.66
CA GLU A 102 -9.94 -9.28 17.47
C GLU A 102 -10.81 -8.01 17.37
N ALA A 103 -11.40 -7.57 18.48
CA ALA A 103 -12.16 -6.33 18.53
C ALA A 103 -11.28 -5.10 18.21
N GLN A 104 -10.07 -5.02 18.77
CA GLN A 104 -9.14 -3.92 18.48
C GLN A 104 -8.67 -3.90 17.03
N VAL A 105 -8.42 -5.07 16.44
CA VAL A 105 -8.04 -5.18 15.02
C VAL A 105 -9.20 -4.77 14.14
N THR A 106 -10.41 -5.26 14.41
CA THR A 106 -11.62 -4.91 13.65
C THR A 106 -11.88 -3.40 13.71
N ALA A 107 -11.80 -2.79 14.91
CA ALA A 107 -11.96 -1.35 15.06
C ALA A 107 -10.92 -0.54 14.26
N LYS A 108 -9.67 -1.01 14.18
CA LYS A 108 -8.63 -0.38 13.35
C LYS A 108 -8.90 -0.54 11.86
N ILE A 109 -9.38 -1.71 11.43
CA ILE A 109 -9.78 -1.96 10.04
C ILE A 109 -10.90 -1.01 9.65
N ASP A 110 -11.95 -0.91 10.46
CA ASP A 110 -13.09 -0.01 10.21
C ASP A 110 -12.64 1.46 10.12
N ALA A 111 -11.73 1.89 10.99
CA ALA A 111 -11.17 3.24 10.93
C ALA A 111 -10.37 3.50 9.64
N LEU A 112 -9.56 2.53 9.21
CA LEU A 112 -8.78 2.62 7.98
C LEU A 112 -9.67 2.58 6.73
N GLU A 113 -10.70 1.74 6.73
CA GLU A 113 -11.68 1.71 5.65
C GLU A 113 -12.48 3.01 5.57
N GLY A 114 -12.89 3.56 6.72
CA GLY A 114 -13.53 4.87 6.78
C GLY A 114 -12.67 5.96 6.14
N LYS A 115 -11.38 6.01 6.48
CA LYS A 115 -10.44 6.95 5.86
C LYS A 115 -10.25 6.68 4.38
N ARG A 116 -10.14 5.42 3.96
CA ARG A 116 -10.03 5.05 2.55
C ARG A 116 -11.23 5.53 1.74
N ARG A 117 -12.46 5.35 2.24
CA ARG A 117 -13.69 5.80 1.58
C ARG A 117 -13.70 7.32 1.45
N GLU A 118 -13.39 8.04 2.52
CA GLU A 118 -13.24 9.50 2.51
C GLU A 118 -12.25 9.93 1.41
N TYR A 119 -11.05 9.35 1.37
CA TYR A 119 -10.06 9.67 0.34
C TYR A 119 -10.55 9.36 -1.09
N GLN A 120 -11.24 8.24 -1.28
CA GLN A 120 -11.80 7.87 -2.58
C GLN A 120 -12.87 8.87 -3.03
N ASP A 121 -13.72 9.35 -2.12
CA ASP A 121 -14.72 10.35 -2.43
C ASP A 121 -14.08 11.70 -2.81
N TRP A 122 -13.02 12.12 -2.11
CA TRP A 122 -12.26 13.31 -2.45
C TRP A 122 -11.54 13.18 -3.80
N LEU A 123 -10.96 12.01 -4.09
CA LEU A 123 -10.34 11.72 -5.38
C LEU A 123 -11.35 11.77 -6.52
N LYS A 124 -12.55 11.21 -6.31
CA LYS A 124 -13.63 11.26 -7.29
C LYS A 124 -14.07 12.69 -7.57
N GLN A 125 -14.31 13.49 -6.52
CA GLN A 125 -14.67 14.90 -6.69
C GLN A 125 -13.60 15.69 -7.46
N ARG A 126 -12.32 15.44 -7.16
CA ARG A 126 -11.21 16.04 -7.92
C ARG A 126 -11.22 15.61 -9.38
N GLN A 127 -11.42 14.33 -9.65
CA GLN A 127 -11.47 13.81 -11.02
C GLN A 127 -12.65 14.39 -11.80
N ASP A 128 -13.83 14.45 -11.18
CA ASP A 128 -15.04 15.02 -11.77
C ASP A 128 -14.83 16.52 -12.07
N PHE A 129 -14.15 17.26 -11.19
CA PHE A 129 -13.79 18.64 -11.42
C PHE A 129 -12.81 18.82 -12.59
N ILE A 130 -11.77 17.99 -12.69
CA ILE A 130 -10.81 18.02 -13.80
C ILE A 130 -11.51 17.70 -15.12
N GLU A 131 -12.39 16.70 -15.14
CA GLU A 131 -13.10 16.32 -16.35
C GLU A 131 -14.10 17.40 -16.78
N SER A 132 -14.85 17.99 -15.85
CA SER A 132 -15.78 19.09 -16.16
C SER A 132 -15.07 20.35 -16.69
N THR A 133 -13.90 20.68 -16.13
CA THR A 133 -13.11 21.83 -16.61
C THR A 133 -12.55 21.54 -18.01
N SER A 134 -12.08 20.31 -18.22
CA SER A 134 -11.56 19.88 -19.52
C SER A 134 -12.66 19.85 -20.59
N SER A 135 -13.87 19.38 -20.25
CA SER A 135 -15.00 19.33 -21.18
C SER A 135 -15.45 20.71 -21.62
N VAL A 136 -15.54 21.68 -20.70
CA VAL A 136 -15.86 23.07 -21.03
C VAL A 136 -14.84 23.66 -22.00
N MET A 137 -13.53 23.41 -21.78
CA MET A 137 -12.50 23.91 -22.69
C MET A 137 -12.58 23.26 -24.08
N LEU A 138 -12.88 21.95 -24.13
CA LEU A 138 -13.06 21.23 -25.39
C LEU A 138 -14.28 21.74 -26.16
N ASP A 139 -15.37 22.05 -25.46
CA ASP A 139 -16.58 22.62 -26.07
C ASP A 139 -16.30 23.98 -26.71
N ILE A 140 -15.54 24.86 -26.02
CA ILE A 140 -15.12 26.17 -26.54
C ILE A 140 -14.32 26.02 -27.84
N TYR A 141 -13.29 25.15 -27.85
CA TYR A 141 -12.47 24.96 -29.04
C TYR A 141 -13.21 24.21 -30.17
N SER A 142 -14.12 23.31 -29.83
CA SER A 142 -14.89 22.56 -30.83
C SER A 142 -15.97 23.39 -31.54
N GLY A 143 -16.51 24.41 -30.85
CA GLY A 143 -17.44 25.38 -31.43
C GLY A 143 -16.75 26.52 -32.19
N MET A 144 -15.44 26.68 -32.03
CA MET A 144 -14.65 27.70 -32.72
C MET A 144 -14.40 27.32 -34.19
N LYS A 145 -14.22 28.33 -35.07
CA LYS A 145 -13.77 28.06 -36.44
C LYS A 145 -12.38 27.37 -36.42
N PRO A 146 -12.14 26.35 -37.26
CA PRO A 146 -10.89 25.59 -37.24
C PRO A 146 -9.63 26.44 -37.38
N ASP A 147 -9.63 27.44 -38.27
CA ASP A 147 -8.52 28.38 -38.47
C ASP A 147 -8.21 29.22 -37.21
N ALA A 148 -9.25 29.76 -36.57
CA ALA A 148 -9.09 30.50 -35.32
C ALA A 148 -8.57 29.59 -34.19
N ALA A 149 -9.10 28.37 -34.06
CA ALA A 149 -8.64 27.40 -33.06
C ALA A 149 -7.18 26.98 -33.31
N ALA A 150 -6.79 26.76 -34.56
CA ALA A 150 -5.42 26.44 -34.97
C ALA A 150 -4.42 27.52 -34.52
N SER A 151 -4.76 28.80 -34.74
CA SER A 151 -3.90 29.92 -34.32
C SER A 151 -3.72 29.99 -32.80
N GLN A 152 -4.77 29.73 -32.02
CA GLN A 152 -4.73 29.77 -30.57
C GLN A 152 -3.97 28.57 -29.98
N LEU A 153 -4.23 27.37 -30.51
CA LEU A 153 -3.54 26.15 -30.07
C LEU A 153 -2.06 26.14 -30.47
N ALA A 154 -1.69 26.79 -31.58
CA ALA A 154 -0.30 26.97 -31.97
C ALA A 154 0.50 27.84 -30.98
N GLY A 155 -0.17 28.76 -30.27
CA GLY A 155 0.41 29.60 -29.23
C GLY A 155 0.47 28.96 -27.84
N LEU A 156 -0.15 27.80 -27.65
CA LEU A 156 -0.04 27.02 -26.42
C LEU A 156 1.23 26.16 -26.42
N ASP A 157 1.62 25.73 -25.22
CA ASP A 157 2.64 24.71 -25.07
C ASP A 157 2.23 23.40 -25.76
N ARG A 158 3.20 22.71 -26.38
CA ARG A 158 2.98 21.51 -27.18
C ARG A 158 2.29 20.40 -26.40
N GLU A 159 2.63 20.23 -25.13
CA GLU A 159 2.07 19.18 -24.29
C GLU A 159 0.61 19.41 -23.95
N THR A 160 0.23 20.69 -23.80
CA THR A 160 -1.13 21.12 -23.51
C THR A 160 -2.00 21.09 -24.76
N ALA A 161 -1.47 21.53 -25.89
CA ALA A 161 -2.17 21.42 -27.18
C ALA A 161 -2.41 19.95 -27.55
N ALA A 162 -1.41 19.08 -27.35
CA ALA A 162 -1.52 17.65 -27.57
C ALA A 162 -2.62 17.00 -26.71
N SER A 163 -2.71 17.33 -25.41
CA SER A 163 -3.72 16.73 -24.53
C SER A 163 -5.15 17.18 -24.89
N LEU A 164 -5.33 18.44 -25.29
CA LEU A 164 -6.62 18.94 -25.76
C LEU A 164 -7.02 18.27 -27.06
N ILE A 165 -6.16 18.29 -28.08
CA ILE A 165 -6.45 17.69 -29.39
C ILE A 165 -6.71 16.18 -29.27
N ALA A 166 -5.98 15.47 -28.42
CA ALA A 166 -6.19 14.04 -28.16
C ALA A 166 -7.56 13.73 -27.51
N LYS A 167 -8.12 14.65 -26.72
CA LYS A 167 -9.47 14.50 -26.13
C LYS A 167 -10.60 14.96 -27.06
N MET A 168 -10.31 15.60 -28.19
CA MET A 168 -11.33 16.05 -29.16
C MET A 168 -11.87 14.90 -30.04
N LYS A 169 -13.01 15.14 -30.69
CA LYS A 169 -13.53 14.24 -31.73
C LYS A 169 -12.57 14.22 -32.93
N PRO A 170 -12.29 13.05 -33.54
CA PRO A 170 -11.30 12.93 -34.62
C PRO A 170 -11.52 13.91 -35.77
N ARG A 171 -12.78 14.11 -36.19
CA ARG A 171 -13.13 15.03 -37.28
C ARG A 171 -12.75 16.48 -36.98
N THR A 172 -13.00 16.96 -35.77
CA THR A 172 -12.68 18.33 -35.35
C THR A 172 -11.17 18.51 -35.20
N ALA A 173 -10.49 17.53 -34.59
CA ALA A 173 -9.03 17.51 -34.48
C ALA A 173 -8.34 17.57 -35.85
N SER A 174 -8.79 16.76 -36.82
CA SER A 174 -8.26 16.80 -38.18
C SER A 174 -8.47 18.15 -38.86
N ALA A 175 -9.67 18.72 -38.75
CA ALA A 175 -9.96 20.04 -39.33
C ALA A 175 -9.04 21.13 -38.74
N ILE A 176 -8.80 21.12 -37.43
CA ILE A 176 -7.91 22.08 -36.78
C ILE A 176 -6.45 21.86 -37.23
N LEU A 177 -5.96 20.63 -37.22
CA LEU A 177 -4.58 20.32 -37.63
C LEU A 177 -4.30 20.67 -39.10
N SER A 178 -5.31 20.59 -39.97
CA SER A 178 -5.19 21.00 -41.38
C SER A 178 -5.01 22.52 -41.57
N GLU A 179 -5.52 23.34 -40.66
CA GLU A 179 -5.36 24.80 -40.70
C GLU A 179 -4.07 25.26 -39.98
N MET A 180 -3.32 24.35 -39.36
CA MET A 180 -2.05 24.66 -38.71
C MET A 180 -0.87 24.61 -39.69
N ALA A 181 0.20 25.31 -39.35
CA ALA A 181 1.47 25.15 -40.06
C ALA A 181 2.00 23.71 -39.89
N ALA A 182 2.40 23.08 -41.01
CA ALA A 182 2.88 21.70 -41.05
C ALA A 182 3.91 21.31 -39.96
N PRO A 183 4.97 22.10 -39.66
CA PRO A 183 5.93 21.72 -38.62
C PRO A 183 5.30 21.69 -37.22
N VAL A 184 4.41 22.65 -36.92
CA VAL A 184 3.72 22.76 -35.64
C VAL A 184 2.77 21.58 -35.42
N ALA A 185 2.00 21.22 -36.44
CA ALA A 185 1.11 20.08 -36.41
C ALA A 185 1.86 18.75 -36.23
N ALA A 186 3.01 18.59 -36.89
CA ALA A 186 3.85 17.40 -36.76
C ALA A 186 4.43 17.25 -35.33
N GLU A 187 4.90 18.34 -34.73
CA GLU A 187 5.39 18.34 -33.35
C GLU A 187 4.31 17.92 -32.37
N ILE A 188 3.11 18.51 -32.47
CA ILE A 188 1.99 18.15 -31.61
C ILE A 188 1.57 16.68 -31.81
N GLY A 189 1.51 16.21 -33.06
CA GLY A 189 1.22 14.82 -33.38
C GLY A 189 2.22 13.83 -32.77
N SER A 190 3.51 14.17 -32.83
CA SER A 190 4.57 13.37 -32.19
C SER A 190 4.37 13.25 -30.68
N VAL A 191 4.05 14.35 -30.02
CA VAL A 191 3.76 14.38 -28.57
C VAL A 191 2.54 13.53 -28.22
N ILE A 192 1.47 13.57 -29.02
CA ILE A 192 0.28 12.72 -28.82
C ILE A 192 0.66 11.23 -28.88
N VAL A 193 1.44 10.83 -29.88
CA VAL A 193 1.89 9.44 -30.04
C VAL A 193 2.79 9.02 -28.88
N GLN A 194 3.76 9.87 -28.49
CA GLN A 194 4.66 9.60 -27.38
C GLN A 194 3.89 9.41 -26.06
N LYS A 195 2.93 10.29 -25.76
CA LYS A 195 2.06 10.18 -24.57
C LYS A 195 1.20 8.92 -24.59
N THR A 196 0.66 8.56 -25.74
CA THR A 196 -0.17 7.36 -25.90
C THR A 196 0.66 6.10 -25.68
N ASN A 197 1.87 6.03 -26.26
CA ASN A 197 2.77 4.89 -26.07
C ASN A 197 3.21 4.76 -24.60
N LYS A 198 3.60 5.87 -23.97
CA LYS A 198 3.95 5.88 -22.54
C LYS A 198 2.81 5.40 -21.65
N ALA A 199 1.57 5.80 -21.95
CA ALA A 199 0.40 5.32 -21.22
C ALA A 199 0.17 3.80 -21.41
N MET A 200 0.42 3.27 -22.61
CA MET A 200 0.34 1.83 -22.88
C MET A 200 1.45 1.04 -22.16
N ASP A 201 2.67 1.59 -22.11
CA ASP A 201 3.80 0.98 -21.40
C ASP A 201 3.53 0.88 -19.89
N GLU A 202 3.03 1.97 -19.29
CA GLU A 202 2.64 2.00 -17.87
C GLU A 202 1.51 1.00 -17.57
N ALA A 203 0.50 0.90 -18.45
CA ALA A 203 -0.59 -0.07 -18.31
C ALA A 203 -0.11 -1.52 -18.41
N SER A 204 0.81 -1.81 -19.35
CA SER A 204 1.39 -3.16 -19.51
C SER A 204 2.28 -3.56 -18.32
N THR A 205 3.01 -2.60 -17.76
CA THR A 205 3.86 -2.82 -16.58
C THR A 205 3.03 -3.09 -15.33
N ALA A 206 1.92 -2.36 -15.14
CA ALA A 206 0.98 -2.61 -14.04
C ALA A 206 0.31 -3.98 -14.13
N ALA A 207 -0.06 -4.43 -15.33
CA ALA A 207 -0.61 -5.77 -15.56
C ALA A 207 0.42 -6.89 -15.25
N GLY A 208 1.68 -6.69 -15.62
CA GLY A 208 2.77 -7.62 -15.30
C GLY A 208 3.07 -7.73 -13.80
N GLN A 209 2.94 -6.61 -13.07
CA GLN A 209 3.13 -6.57 -11.61
C GLN A 209 1.96 -7.25 -10.86
N ALA A 210 0.73 -7.13 -11.37
CA ALA A 210 -0.42 -7.84 -10.81
C ALA A 210 -0.32 -9.37 -11.02
N ALA A 211 0.19 -9.82 -12.16
CA ALA A 211 0.37 -11.25 -12.45
C ALA A 211 1.51 -11.90 -11.65
N THR A 212 2.59 -11.17 -11.38
CA THR A 212 3.71 -11.66 -10.57
C THR A 212 3.37 -11.75 -9.07
N ALA A 213 2.48 -10.89 -8.56
CA ALA A 213 1.97 -10.97 -7.19
C ALA A 213 1.04 -12.17 -6.93
N ALA A 214 0.32 -12.65 -7.96
CA ALA A 214 -0.59 -13.80 -7.84
C ALA A 214 0.12 -15.18 -7.92
N GLY A 215 1.37 -15.23 -8.39
CA GLY A 215 2.14 -16.47 -8.52
C GLY A 215 3.06 -16.81 -7.34
N GLN A 216 3.10 -15.97 -6.29
CA GLN A 216 3.97 -16.14 -5.11
C GLN A 216 3.20 -16.56 -3.84
N GLY A 217 1.92 -16.90 -3.96
CA GLY A 217 1.06 -17.39 -2.88
C GLY A 217 0.96 -18.91 -2.84
#